data_AF-A0A659UJJ4-F1
#
_entry.id   AF-A0A659UJJ4-F1
#
_cell.length_a   1.000
_cell.length_b   1.000
_cell.length_c   1.000
_cell.angle_alpha   90.00
_cell.angle_beta   90.00
_cell.angle_gamma   90.00
#
_symmetry.space_group_name_H-M   'P 1'
#
loop_
_entity.id
_entity.type
_entity.pdbx_description
1 polymer ?
#
loop_
_entity_poly.entity_id
_entity_poly.type
_entity_poly.pdbx_seq_one_letter_code
_entity_poly.pdbx_strand_id
1 'polypeptide(L)'
;KGIVGVLKPMAGEVIRAPGVRAAYLPQQSELDRSFPARVVDLVSLGLWPKRGMLGRYTQEDREAVSQALMAVGLGGFEKRPIDTLSGGQLQRTLFARVLLQD
;
A
#
# COMPACT_ATOMS: atom_id res chain seq x y z
N LYS A 1 2.31 -6.37 -15.52
CA LYS A 1 3.66 -5.93 -15.11
C LYS A 1 4.27 -4.88 -16.05
N GLY A 2 4.16 -5.02 -17.39
CA GLY A 2 4.67 -4.02 -18.35
C GLY A 2 4.02 -2.62 -18.26
N ILE A 3 2.69 -2.56 -18.19
CA ILE A 3 1.93 -1.28 -18.10
C ILE A 3 2.37 -0.43 -16.91
N VAL A 4 2.57 -1.06 -15.75
CA VAL A 4 2.99 -0.41 -14.50
C VAL A 4 4.51 -0.22 -14.40
N GLY A 5 5.28 -0.66 -15.41
CA GLY A 5 6.74 -0.43 -15.49
C GLY A 5 7.59 -1.43 -14.71
N VAL A 6 6.99 -2.47 -14.14
CA VAL A 6 7.68 -3.53 -13.38
C VAL A 6 8.52 -4.42 -14.31
N LEU A 7 8.15 -4.53 -15.59
CA LEU A 7 8.93 -5.23 -16.60
C LEU A 7 9.04 -4.36 -17.85
N LYS A 8 10.22 -4.30 -18.47
CA LYS A 8 10.36 -3.67 -19.80
C LYS A 8 9.75 -4.58 -20.88
N PRO A 9 9.00 -4.03 -21.84
CA PRO A 9 8.53 -4.80 -22.99
C PRO A 9 9.73 -5.26 -23.83
N MET A 10 9.66 -6.49 -24.37
CA MET A 10 10.70 -7.03 -25.25
C MET A 10 10.69 -6.38 -26.64
N ALA A 11 9.56 -5.84 -27.07
CA ALA A 11 9.38 -5.06 -28.29
C ALA A 11 8.19 -4.09 -28.11
N GLY A 12 8.18 -2.99 -28.89
CA GLY A 12 7.15 -1.95 -28.82
C GLY A 12 7.34 -0.98 -27.65
N GLU A 13 6.35 -0.11 -27.44
CA GLU A 13 6.37 0.94 -26.40
C GLU A 13 5.08 0.91 -25.56
N VAL A 14 5.22 1.22 -24.27
CA VAL A 14 4.09 1.46 -23.37
C VAL A 14 3.95 2.97 -23.18
N ILE A 15 2.96 3.57 -23.84
CA ILE A 15 2.64 5.00 -23.70
C ILE A 15 1.63 5.15 -22.57
N ARG A 16 1.92 6.01 -21.59
CA ARG A 16 0.97 6.43 -20.55
C ARG A 16 0.54 7.86 -20.85
N ALA A 17 -0.76 8.14 -20.73
CA ALA A 17 -1.24 9.49 -20.87
C ALA A 17 -0.61 10.41 -19.79
N PRO A 18 -0.31 11.68 -20.11
CA PRO A 18 0.23 12.63 -19.14
C PRO A 18 -0.65 12.71 -17.88
N GLY A 19 -0.03 12.64 -16.71
CA GLY A 19 -0.72 12.72 -15.41
C GLY A 19 -1.32 11.40 -14.90
N VAL A 20 -1.25 10.30 -15.65
CA VAL A 20 -1.72 8.99 -15.15
C VAL A 20 -0.75 8.44 -14.10
N ARG A 21 -1.19 8.38 -12.84
CA ARG A 21 -0.54 7.62 -11.76
C ARG A 21 -1.15 6.23 -11.71
N ALA A 22 -0.30 5.22 -11.52
CA ALA A 22 -0.71 3.83 -11.43
C ALA A 22 0.01 3.15 -10.28
N ALA A 23 -0.77 2.53 -9.40
CA ALA A 23 -0.27 1.65 -8.36
C ALA A 23 -0.59 0.19 -8.73
N TYR A 24 0.30 -0.73 -8.37
CA TYR A 24 0.15 -2.15 -8.67
C TYR A 24 0.14 -2.95 -7.38
N LEU A 25 -0.90 -3.77 -7.20
CA LEU A 25 -0.98 -4.74 -6.12
C LEU A 25 -0.91 -6.17 -6.67
N PRO A 26 0.13 -6.96 -6.36
CA PRO A 26 0.17 -8.36 -6.75
C PRO A 26 -0.86 -9.18 -5.96
N GLN A 27 -1.50 -10.15 -6.63
CA GLN A 27 -2.48 -11.05 -6.00
C GLN A 27 -1.84 -12.01 -4.97
N GLN A 28 -0.62 -12.48 -5.26
CA GLN A 28 0.24 -13.18 -4.30
C GLN A 28 1.40 -12.25 -3.94
N SER A 29 1.19 -11.40 -2.95
CA SER A 29 2.31 -10.82 -2.23
C SER A 29 2.91 -11.93 -1.37
N GLU A 30 4.16 -12.32 -1.65
CA GLU A 30 5.03 -13.06 -0.73
C GLU A 30 5.36 -12.20 0.50
N LEU A 31 4.33 -11.63 1.12
CA LEU A 31 4.46 -10.92 2.36
C LEU A 31 4.67 -12.00 3.42
N ASP A 32 5.86 -12.05 3.98
CA ASP A 32 6.14 -12.87 5.14
C ASP A 32 5.24 -12.39 6.29
N ARG A 33 4.19 -13.17 6.56
CA ARG A 33 3.24 -12.86 7.62
C ARG A 33 3.85 -13.04 9.00
N SER A 34 4.95 -13.79 9.13
CA SER A 34 5.63 -14.00 10.40
C SER A 34 6.42 -12.76 10.86
N PHE A 35 6.62 -11.77 9.97
CA PHE A 35 7.25 -10.52 10.36
C PHE A 35 6.37 -9.77 11.38
N PRO A 36 6.93 -9.34 12.53
CA PRO A 36 6.16 -8.73 13.61
C PRO A 36 5.82 -7.28 13.30
N ALA A 37 4.95 -7.07 12.30
CA ALA A 37 4.40 -5.77 11.93
C ALA A 37 2.91 -5.70 12.28
N ARG A 38 2.43 -4.48 12.47
CA ARG A 38 1.00 -4.19 12.62
C ARG A 38 0.42 -3.67 11.30
N VAL A 39 -0.90 -3.70 11.22
CA VAL A 39 -1.68 -3.14 10.11
C VAL A 39 -1.27 -1.70 9.79
N VAL A 40 -1.14 -0.84 10.81
CA VAL A 40 -0.73 0.56 10.64
C VAL A 40 0.66 0.67 10.02
N ASP A 41 1.59 -0.21 10.38
CA ASP A 41 2.96 -0.17 9.88
C ASP A 41 2.96 -0.50 8.38
N LEU A 42 2.20 -1.52 7.97
CA LEU A 42 2.04 -1.91 6.55
C LEU A 42 1.36 -0.82 5.72
N VAL A 43 0.28 -0.21 6.22
CA VAL A 43 -0.44 0.85 5.49
C VAL A 43 0.40 2.12 5.38
N SER A 44 1.13 2.49 6.43
CA SER A 44 1.99 3.69 6.45
C SER A 44 3.10 3.66 5.40
N LEU A 45 3.52 2.47 4.93
CA LEU A 45 4.44 2.34 3.79
C LEU A 45 3.89 2.95 2.49
N GLY A 46 2.59 3.22 2.43
CA GLY A 46 1.98 3.99 1.35
C GLY A 46 2.46 5.44 1.29
N LEU A 47 2.92 6.03 2.39
CA LEU A 47 3.38 7.43 2.44
C LEU A 47 4.83 7.60 1.95
N TRP A 48 5.56 6.51 1.74
CA TRP A 48 6.97 6.54 1.37
C TRP A 48 7.27 7.42 0.15
N PRO A 49 6.49 7.39 -0.96
CA PRO A 49 6.73 8.26 -2.12
C PRO A 49 6.63 9.76 -1.80
N LYS A 50 5.78 10.14 -0.83
CA LYS A 50 5.56 11.53 -0.41
C LYS A 50 6.57 12.00 0.64
N ARG A 51 6.96 11.13 1.58
CA ARG A 51 7.81 11.48 2.73
C ARG A 51 9.30 11.22 2.49
N GLY A 52 9.66 10.24 1.68
CA GLY A 52 11.05 9.84 1.46
C GLY A 52 11.74 9.32 2.73
N MET A 53 13.05 9.07 2.64
CA MET A 53 13.84 8.41 3.71
C MET A 53 13.94 9.24 5.00
N LEU A 54 13.98 10.57 4.90
CA LEU A 54 14.13 11.49 6.03
C LEU A 54 12.81 12.17 6.43
N GLY A 55 11.70 11.78 5.81
CA GLY A 55 10.40 12.36 6.07
C GLY A 55 9.88 11.96 7.44
N ARG A 56 9.51 12.95 8.24
CA ARG A 56 8.89 12.73 9.55
C ARG A 56 7.44 12.25 9.38
N TYR A 57 7.06 11.25 10.17
CA TYR A 57 5.66 10.84 10.33
C TYR A 57 4.90 11.89 11.15
N THR A 58 3.88 12.48 10.54
CA THR A 58 3.13 13.63 11.08
C THR A 58 1.76 13.22 11.63
N GLN A 59 1.03 14.18 12.20
CA GLN A 59 -0.34 13.94 12.67
C GLN A 59 -1.30 13.78 11.48
N GLU A 60 -1.09 14.53 10.41
CA GLU A 60 -1.86 14.42 9.16
C GLU A 60 -1.68 13.03 8.53
N ASP A 61 -0.47 12.45 8.61
CA ASP A 61 -0.20 11.09 8.12
C ASP A 61 -1.00 10.03 8.89
N ARG A 62 -1.14 10.20 10.22
CA ARG A 62 -1.94 9.30 11.05
C ARG A 62 -3.41 9.34 10.66
N GLU A 63 -3.93 10.53 10.40
CA GLU A 63 -5.31 10.73 9.95
C GLU A 63 -5.53 10.12 8.56
N ALA A 64 -4.60 10.32 7.64
CA ALA A 64 -4.66 9.72 6.30
C ALA A 64 -4.64 8.19 6.35
N VAL A 65 -3.79 7.59 7.18
CA VAL A 65 -3.76 6.13 7.39
C VAL A 65 -5.08 5.63 7.98
N SER A 66 -5.64 6.34 8.98
CA SER A 66 -6.92 5.98 9.58
C SER A 66 -8.06 6.05 8.56
N GLN A 67 -8.11 7.09 7.73
CA GLN A 67 -9.09 7.23 6.66
C GLN A 67 -8.97 6.11 5.61
N ALA A 68 -7.75 5.76 5.19
CA ALA A 68 -7.51 4.66 4.26
C ALA A 68 -8.00 3.31 4.83
N LEU A 69 -7.78 3.06 6.13
CA LEU A 69 -8.27 1.87 6.81
C LEU A 69 -9.81 1.84 6.91
N MET A 70 -10.43 2.98 7.20
CA MET A 70 -11.89 3.09 7.20
C MET A 70 -12.48 2.81 5.81
N ALA A 71 -11.87 3.32 4.75
CA ALA A 71 -12.33 3.14 3.36
C ALA A 71 -12.36 1.66 2.92
N VAL A 72 -11.48 0.83 3.48
CA VAL A 72 -11.45 -0.63 3.22
C VAL A 72 -12.19 -1.46 4.28
N GLY A 73 -12.91 -0.82 5.20
CA GLY A 73 -13.69 -1.48 6.25
C GLY A 73 -12.82 -2.15 7.33
N LEU A 74 -11.65 -1.59 7.62
CA LEU A 74 -10.70 -2.06 8.65
C LEU A 74 -10.43 -1.00 9.74
N GLY A 75 -11.36 -0.06 9.96
CA GLY A 75 -11.25 0.87 11.09
C GLY A 75 -11.12 0.13 12.42
N GLY A 76 -10.21 0.57 13.29
CA GLY A 76 -9.93 -0.09 14.57
C GLY A 76 -8.94 -1.25 14.49
N PHE A 77 -8.44 -1.59 13.29
CA PHE A 77 -7.45 -2.66 13.12
C PHE A 77 -6.00 -2.16 13.17
N GLU A 78 -5.78 -0.85 13.37
CA GLU A 78 -4.48 -0.18 13.24
C GLU A 78 -3.37 -0.90 14.03
N LYS A 79 -3.68 -1.29 15.27
CA LYS A 79 -2.73 -1.92 16.19
C LYS A 79 -2.65 -3.44 16.07
N ARG A 80 -3.50 -4.07 15.24
CA ARG A 80 -3.50 -5.53 15.09
C ARG A 80 -2.24 -6.01 14.38
N PRO A 81 -1.61 -7.09 14.86
CA PRO A 81 -0.56 -7.78 14.12
C PRO A 81 -1.05 -8.34 12.78
N ILE A 82 -0.21 -8.30 11.74
CA ILE A 82 -0.59 -8.73 10.38
C ILE A 82 -0.79 -10.23 10.23
N ASP A 83 -0.14 -11.05 11.07
CA ASP A 83 -0.27 -12.50 11.12
C ASP A 83 -1.66 -12.96 11.59
N THR A 84 -2.35 -12.14 12.37
CA THR A 84 -3.71 -12.41 12.87
C THR A 84 -4.81 -12.16 11.82
N LEU A 85 -4.48 -11.57 10.67
CA LEU A 85 -5.45 -11.24 9.65
C LEU A 85 -5.82 -12.45 8.79
N SER A 86 -7.11 -12.55 8.45
CA SER A 86 -7.53 -13.44 7.37
C SER A 86 -6.93 -12.99 6.04
N GLY A 87 -6.90 -13.89 5.04
CA GLY A 87 -6.37 -13.55 3.70
C GLY A 87 -7.08 -12.34 3.07
N GLY A 88 -8.41 -12.26 3.22
CA GLY A 88 -9.19 -11.11 2.72
C GLY A 88 -8.93 -9.82 3.50
N GLN A 89 -8.72 -9.90 4.81
CA GLN A 89 -8.34 -8.73 5.61
C GLN A 89 -6.94 -8.22 5.24
N LEU A 90 -5.99 -9.12 5.00
CA LEU A 90 -4.67 -8.76 4.51
C LEU A 90 -4.75 -8.09 3.14
N GLN A 91 -5.54 -8.64 2.21
CA GLN A 91 -5.75 -8.03 0.90
C GLN A 91 -6.35 -6.61 1.00
N ARG A 92 -7.34 -6.40 1.89
CA ARG A 92 -7.89 -5.08 2.16
C ARG A 92 -6.87 -4.12 2.79
N THR A 93 -6.01 -4.62 3.67
CA THR A 93 -4.90 -3.83 4.23
C THR A 93 -3.94 -3.38 3.14
N LEU A 94 -3.62 -4.25 2.19
CA LEU A 94 -2.81 -3.92 1.04
C LEU A 94 -3.48 -2.89 0.11
N PHE A 95 -4.80 -2.96 -0.06
CA PHE A 95 -5.55 -1.91 -0.76
C PHE A 95 -5.47 -0.56 -0.03
N ALA A 96 -5.63 -0.53 1.30
CA ALA A 96 -5.48 0.70 2.07
C ALA A 96 -4.10 1.36 1.88
N ARG A 97 -3.03 0.54 1.85
CA ARG A 97 -1.67 1.02 1.54
C ARG A 97 -1.60 1.69 0.16
N VAL A 98 -2.24 1.09 -0.84
CA VAL A 98 -2.26 1.63 -2.21
C VAL A 98 -3.08 2.91 -2.29
N LEU A 99 -4.24 2.97 -1.63
CA LEU A 99 -5.07 4.19 -1.56
C LEU A 99 -4.32 5.38 -0.97
N LEU A 100 -3.40 5.11 -0.04
CA LEU A 100 -2.56 6.14 0.59
C LEU A 100 -1.43 6.66 -0.32
N GLN A 101 -1.14 5.96 -1.43
CA GLN A 101 -0.13 6.36 -2.43
C GLN A 101 -0.66 7.31 -3.50
N ASP A 102 -1.99 7.40 -3.66
CA ASP A 102 -2.66 8.39 -4.52
C ASP A 102 -2.69 9.77 -3.84
#